data_AF-A0A1F6G4W5-F1
#
_entry.id   AF-A0A1F6G4W5-F1
#
_cell.length_a   1.000
_cell.length_b   1.000
_cell.length_c   1.000
_cell.angle_alpha   90.00
_cell.angle_beta   90.00
_cell.angle_gamma   90.00
#
_symmetry.space_group_name_H-M   'P 1'
#
loop_
_entity.id
_entity.type
_entity.pdbx_description
1 polymer ?
#
loop_
_entity_poly.entity_id
_entity_poly.type
_entity_poly.pdbx_seq_one_letter_code
_entity_poly.pdbx_strand_id
1 'polypeptide(L)'
;MNKNMLLVVLILAILAAGSYAVFANKSDAPSFSKNFLQCSPGELSMPFPNSSVYTITIIGAESGICHYTAKVVDQNSALLLNGPGGIDCRVPQALITVMTLDHLLGQDKTSEILAEQTKLQTDYCAKAVQ
;
A
#
# COMPACT_ATOMS: atom_id res chain seq x y z
N MET A 1 17.94 21.51 16.31
CA MET A 1 17.03 20.36 16.14
C MET A 1 16.50 20.38 14.73
N ASN A 2 16.77 19.31 13.96
CA ASN A 2 16.61 19.28 12.52
C ASN A 2 15.13 19.11 12.15
N LYS A 3 14.54 20.04 11.37
CA LYS A 3 13.12 20.03 10.99
C LYS A 3 12.68 18.73 10.29
N ASN A 4 13.62 18.02 9.68
CA ASN A 4 13.38 16.75 9.00
C ASN A 4 13.08 15.59 9.97
N MET A 5 13.52 15.67 11.23
CA MET A 5 13.27 14.61 12.22
C MET A 5 11.86 14.73 12.83
N LEU A 6 11.29 15.94 12.85
CA LEU A 6 9.94 16.18 13.37
C LEU A 6 8.85 15.73 12.36
N LEU A 7 9.14 15.82 11.05
CA LEU A 7 8.21 15.42 10.00
C LEU A 7 8.07 13.89 9.90
N VAL A 8 9.17 13.14 10.09
CA VAL A 8 9.13 11.67 10.10
C VAL A 8 8.34 11.14 11.30
N VAL A 9 8.48 11.77 12.47
CA VAL A 9 7.74 11.39 13.68
C VAL A 9 6.24 11.75 13.57
N LEU A 10 5.88 12.84 12.88
CA LEU A 10 4.49 13.22 12.70
C LEU A 10 3.76 12.29 11.69
N ILE A 11 4.45 11.79 10.67
CA ILE A 11 3.89 10.83 9.72
C ILE A 11 3.75 9.43 10.36
N LEU A 12 4.72 9.01 11.20
CA LEU A 12 4.57 7.80 12.02
C LEU A 12 3.45 7.93 13.08
N ALA A 13 3.21 9.12 13.63
CA ALA A 13 2.13 9.35 14.59
C ALA A 13 0.74 9.38 13.95
N ILE A 14 0.61 9.81 12.69
CA ILE A 14 -0.67 9.76 11.96
C ILE A 14 -1.02 8.32 11.55
N LEU A 15 -0.02 7.44 11.41
CA LEU A 15 -0.22 5.99 11.23
C LEU A 15 -0.52 5.26 12.54
N ALA A 16 -0.15 5.82 13.70
CA ALA A 16 -0.32 5.19 15.01
C ALA A 16 -1.66 5.48 15.72
N ALA A 17 -2.51 6.36 15.17
CA ALA A 17 -3.78 6.71 15.80
C ALA A 17 -4.93 6.72 14.78
N GLY A 18 -5.61 5.59 14.68
CA GLY A 18 -6.90 5.48 14.01
C GLY A 18 -6.86 4.56 12.81
N SER A 19 -7.33 3.35 13.02
CA SER A 19 -7.76 2.37 12.02
C SER A 19 -8.35 3.03 10.77
N TYR A 20 -7.54 3.26 9.72
CA TYR A 20 -8.01 3.64 8.39
C TYR A 20 -8.50 2.40 7.63
N ALA A 21 -9.39 1.63 8.25
CA ALA A 21 -10.02 0.47 7.66
C ALA A 21 -11.54 0.58 7.79
N VAL A 22 -12.09 1.69 7.32
CA VAL A 22 -13.53 1.80 7.03
C VAL A 22 -13.61 2.51 5.69
N PHE A 23 -14.45 2.01 4.78
CA PHE A 23 -14.64 2.45 3.39
C PHE A 23 -13.86 1.71 2.29
N ALA A 24 -13.34 0.51 2.53
CA ALA A 24 -13.48 -0.51 1.48
C ALA A 24 -14.98 -0.83 1.41
N ASN A 25 -15.60 -0.73 0.23
CA ASN A 25 -16.96 -1.22 0.05
C ASN A 25 -16.98 -2.66 0.58
N LYS A 26 -17.80 -2.97 1.59
CA LYS A 26 -17.69 -4.22 2.38
C LYS A 26 -17.80 -5.49 1.51
N SER A 27 -18.33 -5.33 0.29
CA SER A 27 -18.39 -6.26 -0.84
C SER A 27 -17.03 -6.63 -1.44
N ASP A 28 -16.09 -5.69 -1.53
CA ASP A 28 -14.91 -5.81 -2.39
C ASP A 28 -13.68 -6.32 -1.62
N ALA A 29 -13.70 -6.25 -0.29
CA ALA A 29 -12.57 -6.66 0.54
C ALA A 29 -12.28 -8.18 0.51
N PRO A 30 -13.27 -9.09 0.58
CA PRO A 30 -12.99 -10.53 0.57
C PRO A 30 -12.49 -11.04 -0.78
N SER A 31 -13.06 -10.54 -1.89
CA SER A 31 -12.66 -10.89 -3.25
C SER A 31 -11.29 -10.31 -3.59
N PHE A 32 -11.03 -9.05 -3.21
CA PHE A 32 -9.72 -8.43 -3.41
C PHE A 32 -8.61 -9.15 -2.66
N SER A 33 -8.83 -9.53 -1.39
CA SER A 33 -7.83 -10.24 -0.59
C SER A 33 -7.42 -11.56 -1.24
N LYS A 34 -8.40 -12.31 -1.76
CA LYS A 34 -8.15 -13.54 -2.52
C LYS A 34 -7.35 -13.24 -3.79
N ASN A 35 -7.75 -12.23 -4.55
CA ASN A 35 -7.06 -11.84 -5.78
C ASN A 35 -5.61 -11.43 -5.50
N PHE A 36 -5.36 -10.67 -4.42
CA PHE A 36 -4.02 -10.22 -4.03
C PHE A 36 -3.10 -11.40 -3.72
N LEU A 37 -3.57 -12.34 -2.89
CA LEU A 37 -2.79 -13.54 -2.52
C LEU A 37 -2.54 -14.47 -3.72
N GLN A 38 -3.42 -14.44 -4.71
CA GLN A 38 -3.29 -15.21 -5.95
C GLN A 38 -2.61 -14.42 -7.08
N CYS A 39 -2.20 -13.17 -6.82
CA CYS A 39 -1.71 -12.22 -7.83
C CYS A 39 -2.58 -12.18 -9.09
N SER A 40 -3.90 -12.28 -8.88
CA SER A 40 -4.91 -12.16 -9.93
C SER A 40 -5.32 -10.70 -10.09
N PRO A 41 -5.60 -10.24 -11.33
CA PRO A 41 -5.97 -8.85 -11.57
C PRO A 41 -7.12 -8.38 -10.67
N GLY A 42 -6.99 -7.18 -10.14
CA GLY A 42 -7.98 -6.61 -9.23
C GLY A 42 -7.55 -5.23 -8.73
N GLU A 43 -8.53 -4.46 -8.27
CA GLU A 43 -8.30 -3.12 -7.75
C GLU A 43 -9.09 -2.91 -6.46
N LEU A 44 -8.47 -2.22 -5.51
CA LEU A 44 -9.08 -1.74 -4.28
C LEU A 44 -8.85 -0.24 -4.18
N SER A 45 -9.93 0.52 -4.12
CA SER A 45 -9.90 1.96 -3.88
C SER A 45 -10.51 2.30 -2.53
N MET A 46 -9.80 3.11 -1.76
CA MET A 46 -10.18 3.57 -0.43
C MET A 46 -10.19 5.10 -0.41
N PRO A 47 -11.38 5.74 -0.27
CA PRO A 47 -11.45 7.18 -0.18
C PRO A 47 -10.92 7.67 1.17
N PHE A 48 -10.12 8.73 1.15
CA PHE A 48 -9.70 9.48 2.34
C PHE A 48 -10.58 10.72 2.57
N PRO A 49 -10.67 11.24 3.81
CA PRO A 49 -11.54 12.37 4.15
C PRO A 49 -11.23 13.68 3.41
N ASN A 50 -10.02 13.83 2.86
CA ASN A 50 -9.56 15.00 2.12
C ASN A 50 -9.84 14.91 0.60
N SER A 51 -10.82 14.09 0.19
CA SER A 51 -11.16 13.83 -1.22
C SER A 51 -10.04 13.20 -2.06
N SER A 52 -9.00 12.66 -1.42
CA SER A 52 -8.02 11.82 -2.09
C SER A 52 -8.42 10.35 -2.02
N VAL A 53 -7.88 9.52 -2.90
CA VAL A 53 -8.18 8.10 -2.98
C VAL A 53 -6.88 7.32 -2.96
N TYR A 54 -6.74 6.42 -2.00
CA TYR A 54 -5.68 5.42 -2.01
C TYR A 54 -6.14 4.22 -2.81
N THR A 55 -5.37 3.83 -3.83
CA THR A 55 -5.70 2.72 -4.72
C THR A 55 -4.57 1.71 -4.72
N ILE A 56 -4.91 0.43 -4.57
CA ILE A 56 -4.03 -0.71 -4.77
C ILE A 56 -4.53 -1.46 -6.01
N THR A 57 -3.68 -1.62 -7.01
CA THR A 57 -4.02 -2.33 -8.26
C THR A 57 -3.07 -3.49 -8.45
N ILE A 58 -3.61 -4.70 -8.55
CA ILE A 58 -2.87 -5.91 -8.94
C ILE A 58 -2.96 -5.99 -10.47
N ILE A 59 -1.83 -5.88 -11.16
CA ILE A 59 -1.76 -6.01 -12.62
C ILE A 59 -1.88 -7.49 -12.99
N GLY A 60 -1.21 -8.37 -12.24
CA GLY A 60 -1.24 -9.82 -12.46
C GLY A 60 0.08 -10.49 -12.09
N ALA A 61 0.22 -11.75 -12.49
CA ALA A 61 1.47 -12.50 -12.34
C ALA A 61 2.04 -12.90 -13.71
N GLU A 62 3.35 -12.69 -13.90
CA GLU A 62 4.10 -13.15 -15.07
C GLU A 62 5.34 -13.91 -14.59
N SER A 63 5.50 -15.16 -15.05
CA SER A 63 6.66 -16.01 -14.70
C SER A 63 6.91 -16.12 -13.18
N GLY A 64 5.84 -16.16 -12.37
CA GLY A 64 5.94 -16.25 -10.91
C GLY A 64 6.27 -14.93 -10.21
N ILE A 65 6.31 -13.80 -10.92
CA ILE A 65 6.46 -12.46 -10.38
C ILE A 65 5.10 -11.78 -10.36
N CYS A 66 4.67 -11.35 -9.18
CA CYS A 66 3.49 -10.56 -8.94
C CYS A 66 3.77 -9.08 -9.22
N HIS A 67 2.98 -8.46 -10.08
CA HIS A 67 3.04 -7.04 -10.38
C HIS A 67 1.85 -6.33 -9.75
N TYR A 68 2.10 -5.40 -8.83
CA TYR A 68 1.07 -4.55 -8.25
C TYR A 68 1.58 -3.12 -8.05
N THR A 69 0.65 -2.17 -8.01
CA THR A 69 0.93 -0.78 -7.69
C THR A 69 0.07 -0.33 -6.52
N ALA A 70 0.55 0.66 -5.77
CA ALA A 70 -0.29 1.37 -4.81
C ALA A 70 0.00 2.86 -4.86
N LYS A 71 -1.03 3.71 -4.89
CA LYS A 71 -0.88 5.17 -5.06
C LYS A 71 -2.00 5.94 -4.39
N VAL A 72 -1.71 7.19 -3.99
CA VAL A 72 -2.72 8.16 -3.56
C VAL A 72 -2.90 9.19 -4.67
N VAL A 73 -4.14 9.38 -5.10
CA VAL A 73 -4.53 10.40 -6.09
C VAL A 73 -5.48 11.42 -5.49
N ASP A 74 -5.44 12.66 -5.95
CA ASP A 74 -6.43 13.67 -5.59
C ASP A 74 -7.74 13.52 -6.39
N GLN A 75 -8.69 14.42 -6.15
CA GLN A 75 -9.98 14.49 -6.85
C GLN A 75 -9.86 14.67 -8.39
N ASN A 76 -8.71 15.09 -8.89
CA ASN A 76 -8.41 15.24 -10.32
C ASN A 76 -7.61 14.06 -10.87
N SER A 77 -7.48 12.96 -10.11
CA SER A 77 -6.62 11.81 -10.42
C SER A 77 -5.13 12.14 -10.51
N ALA A 78 -4.70 13.30 -9.98
CA ALA A 78 -3.30 13.67 -9.93
C ALA A 78 -2.61 12.95 -8.76
N LEU A 79 -1.42 12.42 -9.00
CA LEU A 79 -0.64 11.72 -7.97
C LEU A 79 -0.23 12.71 -6.87
N LEU A 80 -0.57 12.40 -5.61
CA LEU A 80 -0.18 13.24 -4.47
C LEU A 80 1.26 12.92 -4.05
N LEU A 81 2.18 13.81 -4.42
CA LEU A 81 3.64 13.65 -4.32
C LEU A 81 4.21 13.71 -2.89
N ASN A 82 3.44 14.17 -1.90
CA ASN A 82 3.88 14.35 -0.51
C ASN A 82 3.27 13.33 0.49
N GLY A 83 2.57 12.31 -0.02
CA GLY A 83 2.21 11.10 0.75
C GLY A 83 3.25 9.99 0.55
N PRO A 84 3.01 8.73 0.98
CA PRO A 84 3.80 7.61 0.48
C PRO A 84 3.63 7.61 -1.04
N GLY A 85 4.61 8.17 -1.75
CA GLY A 85 4.61 8.25 -3.20
C GLY A 85 4.27 6.89 -3.78
N GLY A 86 3.57 6.87 -4.91
CA GLY A 86 3.09 5.62 -5.47
C GLY A 86 4.22 4.59 -5.54
N ILE A 87 3.92 3.32 -5.28
CA ILE A 87 4.87 2.22 -5.45
C ILE A 87 4.45 1.41 -6.67
N ASP A 88 5.46 0.95 -7.40
CA ASP A 88 5.33 -0.03 -8.47
C ASP A 88 6.22 -1.24 -8.11
N CYS A 89 5.58 -2.36 -7.81
CA CYS A 89 6.19 -3.51 -7.16
C CYS A 89 6.19 -4.74 -8.05
N ARG A 90 7.35 -5.38 -8.18
CA ARG A 90 7.53 -6.65 -8.88
C ARG A 90 8.12 -7.69 -7.93
N VAL A 91 7.25 -8.37 -7.20
CA VAL A 91 7.60 -9.25 -6.08
C VAL A 91 7.42 -10.71 -6.49
N PRO A 92 8.35 -11.63 -6.20
CA PRO A 92 8.10 -13.07 -6.36
C PRO A 92 6.81 -13.48 -5.65
N GLN A 93 5.90 -14.17 -6.34
CA GLN A 93 4.59 -14.54 -5.81
C GLN A 93 4.70 -15.38 -4.53
N ALA A 94 5.76 -16.18 -4.39
CA ALA A 94 6.03 -16.96 -3.18
C ALA A 94 6.30 -16.10 -1.93
N LEU A 95 6.61 -14.82 -2.09
CA LEU A 95 6.83 -13.86 -1.00
C LEU A 95 5.57 -13.00 -0.72
N ILE A 96 4.53 -13.09 -1.56
CA ILE A 96 3.26 -12.41 -1.33
C ILE A 96 2.48 -13.18 -0.27
N THR A 97 2.20 -12.53 0.85
CA THR A 97 1.44 -13.12 1.95
C THR A 97 0.35 -12.17 2.43
N VAL A 98 -0.47 -12.64 3.38
CA VAL A 98 -1.45 -11.77 4.06
C VAL A 98 -0.76 -10.59 4.76
N MET A 99 0.48 -10.76 5.22
CA MET A 99 1.23 -9.68 5.87
C MET A 99 1.57 -8.55 4.89
N THR A 100 1.79 -8.87 3.61
CA THR A 100 2.01 -7.87 2.57
C THR A 100 0.76 -7.03 2.34
N LEU A 101 -0.41 -7.67 2.32
CA LEU A 101 -1.68 -6.96 2.21
C LEU A 101 -1.97 -6.12 3.46
N ASP A 102 -1.80 -6.70 4.65
CA ASP A 102 -1.96 -6.01 5.93
C ASP A 102 -1.07 -4.75 5.98
N HIS A 103 0.18 -4.85 5.54
CA HIS A 103 1.12 -3.73 5.47
C HIS A 103 0.66 -2.61 4.52
N LEU A 104 0.17 -2.96 3.32
CA LEU A 104 -0.40 -1.97 2.39
C LEU A 104 -1.64 -1.27 2.96
N LEU A 105 -2.37 -1.94 3.86
CA LEU A 105 -3.53 -1.39 4.55
C LEU A 105 -3.18 -0.70 5.88
N GLY A 106 -1.89 -0.60 6.24
CA GLY A 106 -1.43 -0.01 7.51
C GLY A 106 -1.82 -0.82 8.74
N GLN A 107 -1.97 -2.14 8.61
CA GLN A 107 -2.42 -3.07 9.64
C GLN A 107 -1.29 -3.99 10.16
N ASP A 108 -0.04 -3.53 10.09
CA ASP A 108 1.11 -4.26 10.64
C ASP A 108 0.86 -4.60 12.12
N LYS A 109 0.95 -5.89 12.46
CA LYS A 109 0.60 -6.38 13.80
C LYS A 109 1.76 -6.25 14.80
N THR A 110 3.00 -6.25 14.30
CA THR A 110 4.22 -6.13 15.13
C THR A 110 5.30 -5.34 14.40
N SER A 111 6.31 -4.87 15.15
CA SER A 111 7.48 -4.17 14.60
C SER A 111 8.31 -5.03 13.65
N GLU A 112 8.36 -6.34 13.90
CA GLU A 112 9.11 -7.30 13.07
C GLU A 112 8.46 -7.45 11.70
N ILE A 113 7.13 -7.56 11.66
CA ILE A 113 6.36 -7.62 10.40
C ILE A 113 6.56 -6.34 9.60
N LEU A 114 6.47 -5.18 10.27
CA LEU A 114 6.73 -3.88 9.62
C LEU A 114 8.13 -3.84 9.00
N ALA A 115 9.16 -4.29 9.72
CA ALA A 115 10.53 -4.30 9.22
C ALA A 115 10.71 -5.25 8.02
N GLU A 116 10.11 -6.44 8.08
CA GLU A 116 10.12 -7.41 6.99
C GLU A 116 9.45 -6.87 5.73
N GLN A 117 8.23 -6.31 5.87
CA GLN A 117 7.49 -5.78 4.73
C GLN A 117 8.13 -4.50 4.16
N THR A 118 8.74 -3.66 5.02
CA THR A 118 9.54 -2.51 4.57
C THR A 118 10.75 -2.97 3.75
N LYS A 119 11.42 -4.05 4.16
CA LYS A 119 12.53 -4.64 3.41
C LYS A 119 12.04 -5.18 2.06
N LEU A 120 10.94 -5.94 2.04
CA LEU A 120 10.34 -6.45 0.82
C LEU A 120 10.01 -5.32 -0.17
N GLN A 121 9.40 -4.24 0.32
CA GLN A 121 9.13 -3.06 -0.50
C GLN A 121 10.41 -2.41 -1.03
N THR A 122 11.45 -2.29 -0.19
CA THR A 122 12.73 -1.71 -0.62
C THR A 122 13.41 -2.54 -1.71
N ASP A 123 13.33 -3.87 -1.61
CA ASP A 123 14.00 -4.79 -2.53
C ASP A 123 13.29 -4.90 -3.88
N TYR A 124 11.95 -4.76 -3.91
CA TYR A 124 11.13 -5.13 -5.07
C TYR A 124 10.24 -4.02 -5.62
N CYS A 125 10.18 -2.85 -4.97
CA CYS A 125 9.35 -1.75 -5.43
C CYS A 125 10.18 -0.54 -5.85
N ALA A 126 9.85 -0.01 -7.02
CA ALA A 126 10.25 1.33 -7.39
C ALA A 126 9.26 2.32 -6.77
N LYS A 127 9.77 3.47 -6.32
CA LYS A 127 8.90 4.64 -6.17
C LYS A 127 8.47 5.05 -7.57
N ALA A 128 7.17 5.25 -7.77
CA ALA A 128 6.62 5.79 -9.00
C ALA A 128 7.34 7.10 -9.30
N VAL A 129 8.19 7.06 -10.33
CA VAL A 129 8.86 8.23 -10.87
C VAL A 129 7.86 8.93 -11.80
N GLN A 130 7.82 10.25 -11.70
CA GLN A 130 7.04 11.14 -12.57
C GLN A 130 7.37 10.93 -14.04
#